data_AF-A0A524LX12-F1
#
_entry.id   AF-A0A524LX12-F1
#
_cell.length_a   1.000
_cell.length_b   1.000
_cell.length_c   1.000
_cell.angle_alpha   90.00
_cell.angle_beta   90.00
_cell.angle_gamma   90.00
#
_symmetry.space_group_name_H-M   'P 1'
#
loop_
_entity.id
_entity.type
_entity.pdbx_description
1 polymer ?
#
loop_
_entity_poly.entity_id
_entity_poly.type
_entity_poly.pdbx_seq_one_letter_code
_entity_poly.pdbx_strand_id
1 'polypeptide(L)'
;MSRNNGGETLRKTPWRYMISGMTRNKAVASIGLFLTMISTILTVLPSVFIGLAVNEIQTTAALTAQFMNYVWLIIIFALLYMGIFFVGGWAWATLTLRWERDARQDFFEALQVNSMTFHDEFDS
;
A
#
# COMPACT_ATOMS: atom_id res chain seq x y z
N MET A 1 -10.45 10.63 -20.83
CA MET A 1 -9.69 9.50 -21.42
C MET A 1 -9.23 9.95 -22.79
N SER A 2 -7.97 9.74 -23.15
CA SER A 2 -7.56 9.83 -24.55
C SER A 2 -6.74 8.58 -24.85
N ARG A 3 -7.44 7.55 -25.36
CA ARG A 3 -6.83 6.44 -26.11
C ARG A 3 -6.82 6.93 -27.56
N ASN A 4 -5.67 6.91 -28.22
CA ASN A 4 -5.66 7.15 -29.66
C ASN A 4 -6.26 5.91 -30.35
N ASN A 5 -6.82 6.10 -31.54
CA ASN A 5 -7.55 5.09 -32.33
C ASN A 5 -6.71 3.86 -32.80
N GLY A 6 -5.60 3.55 -32.14
CA GLY A 6 -4.67 2.46 -32.47
C GLY A 6 -4.10 1.71 -31.27
N GLY A 7 -4.73 1.77 -30.09
CA GLY A 7 -4.34 0.93 -28.94
C GLY A 7 -3.06 1.32 -28.19
N GLU A 8 -2.18 2.15 -28.76
CA GLU A 8 -0.92 2.51 -28.12
C GLU A 8 -1.08 3.37 -26.85
N THR A 9 -0.31 3.04 -25.81
CA THR A 9 -0.15 3.92 -24.65
C THR A 9 0.66 5.15 -25.05
N LEU A 10 0.03 6.32 -25.11
CA LEU A 10 0.64 7.66 -25.34
C LEU A 10 1.70 8.09 -24.27
N ARG A 11 2.23 7.17 -23.46
CA ARG A 11 3.00 7.48 -22.25
C ARG A 11 4.49 7.47 -22.52
N LYS A 12 5.06 8.66 -22.66
CA LYS A 12 6.48 8.89 -22.97
C LYS A 12 7.48 8.46 -21.87
N THR A 13 7.04 8.16 -20.64
CA THR A 13 7.98 7.80 -19.55
C THR A 13 7.44 6.67 -18.65
N PRO A 14 8.32 5.75 -18.17
CA PRO A 14 7.92 4.61 -17.33
C PRO A 14 7.17 5.00 -16.06
N TRP A 15 7.58 6.07 -15.38
CA TRP A 15 6.91 6.53 -14.16
C TRP A 15 5.47 7.01 -14.43
N ARG A 16 5.21 7.64 -15.59
CA ARG A 16 3.85 8.06 -16.00
C ARG A 16 2.97 6.87 -16.31
N TYR A 17 3.55 5.75 -16.75
CA TYR A 17 2.85 4.49 -16.91
C TYR A 17 2.48 3.89 -15.54
N MET A 18 3.43 3.79 -14.62
CA MET A 18 3.19 3.25 -13.27
C MET A 18 2.12 4.03 -12.50
N ILE A 19 2.28 5.36 -12.38
CA ILE A 19 1.30 6.21 -11.67
C ILE A 19 -0.08 6.07 -12.28
N SER A 20 -0.16 5.88 -13.58
CA SER A 20 -1.45 5.82 -14.22
C SER A 20 -2.25 4.57 -13.94
N GLY A 21 -1.57 3.43 -13.79
CA GLY A 21 -2.23 2.21 -13.37
C GLY A 21 -2.76 2.36 -11.95
N MET A 22 -2.08 3.11 -11.08
CA MET A 22 -2.64 3.51 -9.78
C MET A 22 -3.87 4.42 -9.95
N THR A 23 -3.84 5.38 -10.89
CA THR A 23 -4.99 6.25 -11.15
C THR A 23 -6.19 5.57 -11.83
N ARG A 24 -6.05 4.34 -12.36
CA ARG A 24 -7.20 3.52 -12.81
C ARG A 24 -8.01 3.00 -11.60
N ASN A 25 -7.34 2.78 -10.47
CA ASN A 25 -7.94 2.30 -9.22
C ASN A 25 -7.84 3.34 -8.08
N LYS A 26 -8.26 4.59 -8.35
CA LYS A 26 -8.05 5.74 -7.44
C LYS A 26 -8.54 5.51 -6.01
N ALA A 27 -9.71 4.92 -5.85
CA ALA A 27 -10.31 4.68 -4.53
C ALA A 27 -9.46 3.71 -3.70
N VAL A 28 -9.02 2.61 -4.28
CA VAL A 28 -8.18 1.62 -3.59
C VAL A 28 -6.81 2.22 -3.27
N ALA A 29 -6.25 2.99 -4.21
CA ALA A 29 -4.98 3.70 -4.01
C ALA A 29 -5.05 4.72 -2.87
N SER A 30 -6.11 5.54 -2.83
CA SER A 30 -6.29 6.56 -1.79
C SER A 30 -6.53 5.94 -0.42
N ILE A 31 -7.31 4.87 -0.34
CA ILE A 31 -7.55 4.13 0.91
C ILE A 31 -6.24 3.48 1.38
N GLY A 32 -5.51 2.81 0.49
CA GLY A 32 -4.21 2.21 0.81
C GLY A 32 -3.22 3.24 1.35
N LEU A 33 -3.07 4.38 0.67
CA LEU A 33 -2.22 5.49 1.13
C LEU A 33 -2.63 6.04 2.49
N PHE A 34 -3.92 6.30 2.68
CA PHE A 34 -4.46 6.81 3.94
C PHE A 34 -4.21 5.84 5.11
N LEU A 35 -4.49 4.55 4.90
CA LEU A 35 -4.23 3.52 5.90
C LEU A 35 -2.74 3.39 6.20
N THR A 36 -1.86 3.47 5.21
CA THR A 36 -0.40 3.47 5.43
C THR A 36 0.06 4.69 6.23
N MET A 37 -0.49 5.87 5.97
CA MET A 37 -0.18 7.07 6.76
C MET A 37 -0.58 6.92 8.22
N ILE A 38 -1.81 6.47 8.48
CA ILE A 38 -2.29 6.20 9.85
C ILE A 38 -1.44 5.12 10.51
N SER A 39 -1.18 4.02 9.80
CA SER A 39 -0.37 2.91 10.32
C SER A 39 1.01 3.38 10.74
N THR A 40 1.64 4.26 9.97
CA THR A 40 2.97 4.83 10.29
C THR A 40 2.93 5.62 11.60
N ILE A 41 1.91 6.47 11.78
CA ILE A 41 1.75 7.25 13.03
C ILE A 41 1.54 6.33 14.22
N LEU A 42 0.75 5.27 14.06
CA LEU A 42 0.47 4.30 15.12
C LEU A 42 1.71 3.53 15.59
N THR A 43 2.78 3.44 14.80
CA THR A 43 4.03 2.78 15.25
C THR A 43 4.72 3.52 16.39
N VAL A 44 4.51 4.84 16.51
CA VAL A 44 5.19 5.68 17.50
C VAL A 44 4.48 5.63 18.85
N LEU A 45 3.16 5.47 18.87
CA LEU A 45 2.36 5.55 20.09
C LEU A 45 2.76 4.51 21.16
N PRO A 46 2.96 3.22 20.85
CA PRO A 46 3.44 2.24 21.82
C PRO A 46 4.74 2.67 22.51
N SER A 47 5.70 3.21 21.75
CA SER A 47 6.99 3.67 22.29
C SER A 47 6.85 4.80 23.30
N VAL A 48 5.90 5.72 23.07
CA VAL A 48 5.58 6.80 24.02
C VAL A 48 5.03 6.21 25.32
N PHE A 49 4.07 5.29 25.23
CA PHE A 49 3.48 4.67 26.43
C PHE A 49 4.45 3.77 27.19
N ILE A 50 5.39 3.12 26.51
CA ILE A 50 6.49 2.39 27.16
C ILE A 50 7.31 3.35 28.01
N GLY A 51 7.70 4.52 27.47
CA GLY A 51 8.44 5.52 28.22
C GLY A 51 7.69 6.02 29.47
N LEU A 52 6.38 6.27 29.32
CA LEU A 52 5.52 6.68 30.45
C LEU A 52 5.40 5.58 31.52
N ALA A 53 5.27 4.32 31.09
CA ALA A 53 5.20 3.17 32.00
C ALA A 53 6.50 2.95 32.77
N VAL A 54 7.65 3.11 32.12
CA VAL A 54 8.96 3.04 32.77
C VAL A 54 9.12 4.14 33.80
N ASN A 55 8.75 5.38 33.45
CA ASN A 55 8.83 6.52 34.37
C ASN A 55 7.93 6.34 35.61
N GLU A 56 6.72 5.81 35.42
CA GLU A 56 5.78 5.53 36.51
C GLU A 56 6.36 4.50 37.50
N ILE A 57 6.92 3.39 37.01
CA ILE A 57 7.56 2.37 37.86
C ILE A 57 8.75 2.96 38.62
N GLN A 58 9.59 3.74 37.94
CA GLN A 58 10.78 4.33 38.56
C GLN A 58 10.41 5.34 39.66
N THR A 59 9.30 6.06 39.50
CA THR A 59 8.87 7.09 40.45
C THR A 59 8.14 6.50 41.66
N THR A 60 7.28 5.51 41.44
CA THR A 60 6.40 4.97 42.50
C THR A 60 6.92 3.69 43.14
N ALA A 61 7.87 3.00 42.51
CA ALA A 61 8.39 1.70 42.92
C ALA A 61 7.30 0.64 43.15
N ALA A 62 6.13 0.80 42.53
CA ALA A 62 4.96 -0.06 42.69
C ALA A 62 4.19 -0.22 41.36
N LEU A 63 3.40 -1.29 41.27
CA LEU A 63 2.48 -1.51 40.16
C LEU A 63 1.20 -0.71 40.39
N THR A 64 1.21 0.56 40.01
CA THR A 64 0.05 1.45 40.16
C THR A 64 -1.04 1.16 39.11
N ALA A 65 -2.26 1.63 39.38
CA ALA A 65 -3.34 1.58 38.39
C ALA A 65 -2.99 2.36 37.10
N GLN A 66 -2.19 3.43 37.24
CA GLN A 66 -1.72 4.22 36.10
C GLN A 66 -0.73 3.42 35.24
N PHE A 67 0.21 2.70 35.87
CA PHE A 67 1.10 1.78 35.16
C PHE A 67 0.30 0.74 34.36
N MET A 68 -0.69 0.10 34.99
CA MET A 68 -1.54 -0.89 34.32
C MET A 68 -2.32 -0.29 33.15
N ASN A 69 -2.77 0.97 33.26
CA ASN A 69 -3.43 1.68 32.16
C ASN A 69 -2.48 1.83 30.96
N TYR A 70 -1.22 2.25 31.18
CA TYR A 70 -0.24 2.34 30.09
C TYR A 70 0.03 1.00 29.43
N VAL A 71 0.12 -0.10 30.19
CA VAL A 71 0.27 -1.45 29.63
C VAL A 71 -0.91 -1.81 28.73
N TRP A 72 -2.15 -1.53 29.15
CA TRP A 72 -3.32 -1.76 28.31
C TRP A 72 -3.32 -0.91 27.06
N LEU A 73 -2.92 0.36 27.15
CA LEU A 73 -2.80 1.24 25.98
C LEU A 73 -1.78 0.72 24.98
N ILE A 74 -0.62 0.23 25.43
CA ILE A 74 0.39 -0.39 24.56
C ILE A 74 -0.23 -1.56 23.78
N ILE A 75 -0.95 -2.45 24.46
CA ILE A 75 -1.59 -3.62 23.83
C ILE A 75 -2.66 -3.18 22.82
N ILE A 76 -3.53 -2.24 23.20
CA ILE A 76 -4.61 -1.75 22.33
C ILE A 76 -4.04 -1.11 21.06
N PHE A 77 -3.03 -0.25 21.19
CA PHE A 77 -2.42 0.39 20.03
C PHE A 77 -1.65 -0.60 19.15
N ALA A 78 -1.01 -1.62 19.73
CA ALA A 78 -0.38 -2.68 18.95
C ALA A 78 -1.40 -3.50 18.14
N LEU A 79 -2.54 -3.84 18.74
CA LEU A 79 -3.63 -4.54 18.05
C LEU A 79 -4.28 -3.69 16.96
N LEU A 80 -4.52 -2.40 17.23
CA LEU A 80 -5.02 -1.45 16.24
C LEU A 80 -4.05 -1.30 15.06
N TYR A 81 -2.75 -1.16 15.35
CA TYR A 81 -1.71 -1.13 14.33
C TYR A 81 -1.76 -2.40 13.47
N MET A 82 -1.81 -3.58 14.09
CA MET A 82 -1.86 -4.85 13.37
C MET A 82 -3.07 -4.94 12.45
N GLY A 83 -4.26 -4.55 12.93
CA GLY A 83 -5.48 -4.53 12.14
C GLY A 83 -5.41 -3.58 10.95
N ILE A 84 -4.94 -2.35 11.16
CA ILE A 84 -4.80 -1.35 10.09
C ILE A 84 -3.72 -1.76 9.10
N PHE A 85 -2.60 -2.29 9.57
CA PHE A 85 -1.51 -2.76 8.72
C PHE A 85 -1.97 -3.90 7.81
N PHE A 86 -2.75 -4.84 8.34
CA PHE A 86 -3.34 -5.93 7.56
C PHE A 86 -4.27 -5.42 6.45
N VAL A 87 -5.22 -4.53 6.80
CA VAL A 87 -6.17 -3.96 5.82
C VAL A 87 -5.45 -3.10 4.79
N GLY A 88 -4.45 -2.31 5.21
CA GLY A 88 -3.61 -1.53 4.31
C GLY A 88 -2.83 -2.42 3.34
N GLY A 89 -2.22 -3.50 3.84
CA GLY A 89 -1.54 -4.51 3.03
C GLY A 89 -2.47 -5.17 2.02
N TRP A 90 -3.70 -5.53 2.43
CA TRP A 90 -4.71 -6.07 1.53
C TRP A 90 -5.12 -5.09 0.42
N ALA A 91 -5.26 -3.80 0.73
CA ALA A 91 -5.56 -2.76 -0.26
C ALA A 91 -4.44 -2.62 -1.29
N TRP A 92 -3.17 -2.63 -0.83
CA TRP A 92 -2.01 -2.59 -1.71
C TRP A 92 -1.89 -3.84 -2.59
N ALA A 93 -2.08 -5.03 -2.01
CA ALA A 93 -2.08 -6.28 -2.77
C ALA A 93 -3.18 -6.30 -3.85
N THR A 94 -4.37 -5.81 -3.52
CA THR A 94 -5.47 -5.70 -4.49
C THR A 94 -5.12 -4.74 -5.63
N LEU A 95 -4.46 -3.62 -5.31
CA LEU A 95 -4.06 -2.63 -6.31
C LEU A 95 -2.97 -3.18 -7.23
N THR A 96 -1.96 -3.89 -6.70
CA THR A 96 -0.89 -4.49 -7.51
C THR A 96 -1.41 -5.59 -8.42
N LEU A 97 -2.30 -6.46 -7.94
CA LEU A 97 -2.90 -7.51 -8.76
C LEU A 97 -3.75 -6.94 -9.91
N ARG A 98 -4.52 -5.89 -9.64
CA ARG A 98 -5.29 -5.20 -10.70
C ARG A 98 -4.37 -4.54 -11.73
N TRP A 99 -3.30 -3.90 -11.25
CA TRP A 99 -2.29 -3.30 -12.10
C TRP A 99 -1.63 -4.33 -13.02
N GLU A 100 -1.22 -5.48 -12.47
CA GLU A 100 -0.60 -6.57 -13.23
C GLU A 100 -1.54 -7.13 -14.28
N ARG A 101 -2.81 -7.36 -13.92
CA ARG A 101 -3.84 -7.83 -14.87
C ARG A 101 -4.00 -6.87 -16.03
N ASP A 102 -4.13 -5.58 -15.75
CA ASP A 102 -4.32 -4.56 -16.78
C ASP A 102 -3.06 -4.44 -17.66
N ALA A 103 -1.86 -4.51 -17.07
CA ALA A 103 -0.60 -4.49 -17.80
C ALA A 103 -0.45 -5.70 -18.74
N ARG A 104 -0.87 -6.88 -18.28
CA ARG A 104 -0.88 -8.11 -19.09
C ARG A 104 -1.83 -7.99 -20.29
N GLN A 105 -3.01 -7.40 -20.09
CA GLN A 105 -3.96 -7.14 -21.19
C GLN A 105 -3.40 -6.14 -22.20
N ASP A 106 -2.89 -5.00 -21.71
CA ASP A 106 -2.29 -3.97 -22.57
C ASP A 106 -1.10 -4.55 -23.38
N PHE A 107 -0.32 -5.48 -22.80
CA PHE A 107 0.77 -6.19 -23.49
C PHE A 107 0.27 -7.16 -24.57
N PHE A 108 -0.74 -7.98 -24.28
CA PHE A 108 -1.29 -8.91 -25.26
C PHE A 108 -1.97 -8.19 -26.45
N GLU A 109 -2.72 -7.12 -26.17
CA GLU A 109 -3.31 -6.29 -27.22
C GLU A 109 -2.23 -5.67 -28.11
N ALA A 110 -1.13 -5.18 -27.52
CA ALA A 110 -0.02 -4.62 -28.29
C ALA A 110 0.71 -5.67 -29.14
N LEU A 111 0.90 -6.89 -28.63
CA LEU A 111 1.51 -7.98 -29.38
C LEU A 111 0.68 -8.37 -30.60
N GLN A 112 -0.64 -8.52 -30.45
CA GLN A 112 -1.53 -8.99 -31.51
C GLN A 112 -1.69 -8.01 -32.69
N VAL A 113 -1.40 -6.72 -32.49
CA VAL A 113 -1.52 -5.69 -33.52
C VAL A 113 -0.28 -5.62 -34.43
N ASN A 114 0.82 -6.31 -34.08
CA ASN A 114 2.03 -6.31 -34.91
C ASN A 114 1.89 -7.20 -36.16
N SER A 115 2.72 -6.93 -37.18
CA SER A 115 2.67 -7.66 -38.45
C SER A 115 3.18 -9.10 -38.32
N MET A 116 2.75 -10.00 -39.21
CA MET A 116 3.27 -11.37 -39.28
C MET A 116 4.81 -11.40 -39.42
N THR A 117 5.41 -10.44 -40.12
CA THR A 117 6.87 -10.27 -40.19
C THR A 117 7.54 -9.98 -38.85
N PHE A 118 6.90 -9.23 -37.95
CA PHE A 118 7.41 -9.00 -36.59
C PHE A 118 7.35 -10.29 -35.76
N HIS A 119 6.29 -11.09 -35.92
CA HIS A 119 6.17 -12.39 -35.27
C HIS A 119 7.17 -13.43 -35.81
N ASP A 120 7.53 -13.36 -37.09
CA ASP A 120 8.54 -14.24 -37.70
C ASP A 120 10.00 -13.85 -37.32
N GLU A 121 10.30 -12.56 -37.12
CA GLU A 121 11.65 -12.09 -36.71
C GLU A 121 11.93 -12.26 -35.21
N PHE A 122 10.92 -12.07 -34.37
CA PHE A 122 11.02 -12.17 -32.91
C PHE A 122 10.34 -13.43 -32.38
N ASP A 123 10.55 -14.55 -33.11
CA ASP A 123 9.98 -15.88 -32.84
C ASP A 123 9.88 -16.15 -31.33
N SER A 124 8.64 -16.21 -30.85
CA SER A 124 8.25 -16.38 -29.44
C SER A 124 7.18 -17.46 -29.32
#